data_AF-A0A9J5YJ96-F1
#
_entry.id   AF-A0A9J5YJ96-F1
#
_cell.length_a   1.000
_cell.length_b   1.000
_cell.length_c   1.000
_cell.angle_alpha   90.00
_cell.angle_beta   90.00
_cell.angle_gamma   90.00
#
_symmetry.space_group_name_H-M   'P 1'
#
loop_
_entity.id
_entity.type
_entity.pdbx_description
1 polymer ?
#
loop_
_entity_poly.entity_id
_entity_poly.type
_entity_poly.pdbx_seq_one_letter_code
_entity_poly.pdbx_strand_id
1 'polypeptide(L)'
;MLFTLLLFLGLKCYMNSKKWKQLIQSRGRSFIFSTSTPVPIAAAAHAAVIVAKKEMWRRRAIWNRVQDFRDLTGIPITSPIISLIVGSEATALQASRHLLEFGFHITAIRPPTVAPNSCRLRIALSAAHTLDDVKNLTAALSQCINFSEIGFYCTSWNAARL
;
A
#
# COMPACT_ATOMS: atom_id res chain seq x y z
N MET A 1 -10.85 -23.28 9.02
CA MET A 1 -11.57 -21.98 9.09
C MET A 1 -11.49 -21.30 10.46
N LEU A 2 -10.33 -21.23 11.15
CA LEU A 2 -10.24 -20.46 12.41
C LEU A 2 -8.83 -20.09 12.93
N PHE A 3 -7.77 -20.08 12.11
CA PHE A 3 -6.40 -19.90 12.64
C PHE A 3 -5.66 -18.62 12.21
N THR A 4 -6.16 -17.86 11.24
CA THR A 4 -5.44 -16.68 10.71
C THR A 4 -6.07 -15.33 11.09
N LEU A 5 -7.14 -15.33 11.91
CA LEU A 5 -7.79 -14.10 12.38
C LEU A 5 -7.23 -13.59 13.72
N LEU A 6 -6.41 -14.39 14.44
CA LEU A 6 -5.91 -14.02 15.77
C LEU A 6 -4.72 -13.05 15.75
N LEU A 7 -3.90 -13.02 14.69
CA LEU A 7 -2.72 -12.14 14.67
C LEU A 7 -3.07 -10.66 14.48
N PHE A 8 -4.15 -10.35 13.76
CA PHE A 8 -4.61 -8.95 13.55
C PHE A 8 -5.62 -8.47 14.62
N LEU A 9 -6.35 -9.38 15.27
CA LEU A 9 -7.14 -9.04 16.46
C LEU A 9 -6.28 -8.91 17.72
N GLY A 10 -5.17 -9.65 17.81
CA GLY A 10 -4.23 -9.55 18.92
C GLY A 10 -3.77 -8.11 19.14
N LEU A 11 -3.11 -7.49 18.15
CA LEU A 11 -2.53 -6.15 18.31
C LEU A 11 -3.56 -5.05 18.66
N LYS A 12 -4.79 -5.16 18.12
CA LYS A 12 -5.89 -4.26 18.48
C LYS A 12 -6.30 -4.40 19.96
N CYS A 13 -6.25 -5.61 20.51
CA CYS A 13 -6.53 -5.88 21.92
C CYS A 13 -5.38 -5.44 22.84
N TYR A 14 -4.12 -5.57 22.40
CA TYR A 14 -2.94 -5.14 23.16
C TYR A 14 -2.91 -3.63 23.41
N MET A 15 -3.34 -2.80 22.44
CA MET A 15 -3.27 -1.34 22.58
C MET A 15 -4.29 -0.73 23.54
N ASN A 16 -5.32 -1.46 23.99
CA ASN A 16 -6.32 -0.95 24.93
C ASN A 16 -6.07 -1.35 26.39
N SER A 17 -5.27 -2.38 26.65
CA SER A 17 -4.97 -2.82 28.02
C SER A 17 -3.83 -2.03 28.64
N LYS A 18 -4.07 -1.40 29.79
CA LYS A 18 -3.03 -0.68 30.57
C LYS A 18 -1.84 -1.59 30.91
N LYS A 19 -2.10 -2.87 31.21
CA LYS A 19 -1.06 -3.86 31.55
C LYS A 19 -0.06 -4.07 30.41
N TRP A 20 -0.54 -4.17 29.17
CA TRP A 20 0.32 -4.38 28.00
C TRP A 20 1.14 -3.14 27.65
N LYS A 21 0.58 -1.93 27.79
CA LYS A 21 1.33 -0.68 27.62
C LYS A 21 2.49 -0.60 28.61
N GLN A 22 2.22 -0.87 29.89
CA GLN A 22 3.23 -0.82 30.95
C GLN A 22 4.31 -1.89 30.76
N LEU A 23 3.95 -3.08 30.28
CA LEU A 23 4.90 -4.13 29.95
C LEU A 23 5.84 -3.71 28.82
N ILE A 24 5.32 -3.11 27.74
CA ILE A 24 6.15 -2.62 26.62
C ILE A 24 7.06 -1.47 27.09
N GLN A 25 6.55 -0.55 27.91
CA GLN A 25 7.35 0.56 28.45
C GLN A 25 8.48 0.09 29.37
N SER A 26 8.24 -0.95 30.18
CA SER A 26 9.21 -1.45 31.18
C SER A 26 10.15 -2.54 30.65
N ARG A 27 9.76 -3.30 29.61
CA ARG A 27 10.53 -4.45 29.10
C ARG A 27 10.93 -4.32 27.63
N GLY A 28 10.31 -3.43 26.86
CA GLY A 28 10.58 -3.25 25.44
C GLY A 28 11.91 -2.54 25.21
N ARG A 29 12.98 -3.29 24.90
CA ARG A 29 14.31 -2.73 24.62
C ARG A 29 14.27 -1.64 23.55
N SER A 30 13.55 -1.87 22.45
CA SER A 30 13.38 -0.89 21.37
C SER A 30 12.65 0.38 21.79
N PHE A 31 11.85 0.35 22.86
CA PHE A 31 11.19 1.53 23.41
C PHE A 31 12.10 2.26 24.42
N ILE A 32 12.81 1.52 25.28
CA ILE A 32 13.66 2.08 26.34
C ILE A 32 14.94 2.70 25.78
N PHE A 33 15.57 2.04 24.82
CA PHE A 33 16.88 2.45 24.28
C PHE A 33 16.77 3.25 22.97
N SER A 34 15.60 3.82 22.68
CA SER A 34 15.39 4.68 21.51
C SER A 34 15.04 6.10 21.94
N THR A 35 15.55 7.09 21.22
CA THR A 35 15.27 8.49 21.49
C THR A 35 13.80 8.80 21.22
N SER A 36 13.16 9.52 22.14
CA SER A 36 11.77 9.93 21.98
C SER A 36 11.58 10.85 20.77
N THR A 37 10.42 10.74 20.13
CA THR A 37 10.05 11.62 19.01
C THR A 37 10.02 13.08 19.46
N PRO A 38 10.65 14.01 18.71
CA PRO A 38 10.60 15.44 19.00
C PRO A 38 9.18 15.98 19.15
N VAL A 39 8.99 16.92 20.07
CA VAL A 39 7.68 17.54 20.38
C VAL A 39 6.97 18.08 19.12
N PRO A 40 7.63 18.78 18.17
CA PRO A 40 6.96 19.27 16.97
C PRO A 40 6.36 18.15 16.10
N ILE A 41 7.06 17.02 15.98
CA ILE A 41 6.60 15.88 15.18
C ILE A 41 5.42 15.20 15.87
N ALA A 42 5.47 15.04 17.19
CA ALA A 42 4.37 14.49 17.97
C ALA A 42 3.11 15.36 17.86
N ALA A 43 3.26 16.69 17.96
CA ALA A 43 2.16 17.64 17.80
C ALA A 43 1.57 17.60 16.38
N ALA A 44 2.41 17.55 15.34
CA ALA A 44 1.97 17.45 13.95
C ALA A 44 1.22 16.13 13.68
N ALA A 45 1.73 15.00 14.19
CA ALA A 45 1.06 13.70 14.06
C ALA A 45 -0.30 13.70 14.79
N HIS A 46 -0.38 14.30 15.98
CA HIS A 46 -1.63 14.44 16.73
C HIS A 46 -2.66 15.27 15.95
N ALA A 47 -2.25 16.42 15.41
CA ALA A 47 -3.10 17.25 14.56
C ALA A 47 -3.57 16.51 13.30
N ALA A 48 -2.67 15.78 12.64
CA ALA A 48 -2.99 14.98 11.45
C ALA A 48 -4.05 13.92 11.75
N VAL A 49 -4.00 13.25 12.91
CA VAL A 49 -5.03 12.28 13.33
C VAL A 49 -6.39 12.96 13.55
N ILE A 50 -6.42 14.16 14.16
CA ILE A 50 -7.66 14.92 14.36
C ILE A 50 -8.28 15.27 13.00
N VAL A 51 -7.47 15.80 12.08
CA VAL A 51 -7.92 16.16 10.72
C VAL A 51 -8.41 14.91 9.98
N ALA A 52 -7.63 13.81 10.00
CA ALA A 52 -7.99 12.56 9.33
C ALA A 52 -9.27 11.91 9.88
N LYS A 53 -9.65 12.19 11.14
CA LYS A 53 -10.93 11.76 11.72
C LYS A 53 -12.11 12.61 11.24
N LYS A 54 -11.90 13.93 11.09
CA LYS A 54 -12.96 14.89 10.69
C LYS A 54 -13.18 14.91 9.17
N GLU A 55 -12.11 14.89 8.38
CA GLU A 55 -12.14 15.05 6.92
C GLU A 55 -12.44 13.74 6.19
N MET A 56 -13.71 13.33 6.19
CA MET A 56 -14.15 12.12 5.49
C MET A 56 -14.07 12.22 3.96
N TRP A 57 -14.05 13.45 3.42
CA TRP A 57 -13.97 13.69 1.97
C TRP A 57 -12.70 13.10 1.35
N ARG A 58 -11.55 13.14 2.04
CA ARG A 58 -10.28 12.56 1.53
C ARG A 58 -10.38 11.06 1.31
N ARG A 59 -11.07 10.36 2.22
CA ARG A 59 -11.30 8.91 2.09
C ARG A 59 -12.19 8.61 0.90
N ARG A 60 -13.26 9.37 0.72
CA ARG A 60 -14.14 9.23 -0.45
C ARG A 60 -13.39 9.51 -1.75
N ALA A 61 -12.59 10.57 -1.80
CA ALA A 61 -11.77 10.90 -2.96
C ALA A 61 -10.83 9.75 -3.35
N ILE A 62 -10.10 9.16 -2.38
CA ILE A 62 -9.23 8.00 -2.63
C ILE A 62 -10.04 6.82 -3.18
N TRP A 63 -11.20 6.50 -2.60
CA TRP A 63 -12.02 5.39 -3.06
C TRP A 63 -12.60 5.62 -4.46
N ASN A 64 -12.96 6.85 -4.80
CA ASN A 64 -13.38 7.20 -6.15
C ASN A 64 -12.21 6.97 -7.13
N ARG A 65 -10.98 7.37 -6.79
CA ARG A 65 -9.80 7.10 -7.64
C ARG A 65 -9.49 5.62 -7.81
N VAL A 66 -9.74 4.81 -6.77
CA VAL A 66 -9.64 3.34 -6.86
C VAL A 66 -10.68 2.78 -7.83
N GLN A 67 -11.90 3.31 -7.81
CA GLN A 67 -12.96 2.93 -8.77
C GLN A 67 -12.57 3.35 -10.19
N ASP A 68 -12.16 4.61 -10.40
CA ASP A 68 -11.70 5.11 -11.69
C ASP A 68 -10.59 4.22 -12.28
N PHE A 69 -9.59 3.89 -11.46
CA PHE A 69 -8.49 3.02 -11.89
C PHE A 69 -8.95 1.61 -12.21
N ARG A 70 -9.89 1.05 -11.43
CA ARG A 70 -10.50 -0.26 -11.70
C ARG A 70 -11.24 -0.24 -13.04
N ASP A 71 -12.04 0.78 -13.29
CA ASP A 71 -12.86 0.88 -14.50
C ASP A 71 -11.98 1.04 -15.76
N LEU A 72 -10.85 1.75 -15.64
CA LEU A 72 -9.89 1.93 -16.73
C LEU A 72 -9.03 0.69 -17.01
N THR A 73 -8.65 -0.07 -15.98
CA THR A 73 -7.74 -1.23 -16.14
C THR A 73 -8.46 -2.58 -16.20
N GLY A 74 -9.71 -2.65 -15.75
CA GLY A 74 -10.46 -3.91 -15.61
C GLY A 74 -9.96 -4.82 -14.48
N ILE A 75 -8.99 -4.38 -13.67
CA ILE A 75 -8.39 -5.21 -12.61
C ILE A 75 -9.23 -5.09 -11.32
N PRO A 76 -9.66 -6.21 -10.70
CA PRO A 76 -10.44 -6.19 -9.47
C PRO A 76 -9.59 -5.74 -8.27
N ILE A 77 -9.59 -4.44 -7.98
CA ILE A 77 -8.77 -3.83 -6.92
C ILE A 77 -9.61 -3.48 -5.70
N THR A 78 -9.20 -3.92 -4.51
CA THR A 78 -9.94 -3.68 -3.25
C THR A 78 -9.23 -2.71 -2.30
N SER A 79 -8.04 -2.21 -2.65
CA SER A 79 -7.24 -1.32 -1.80
C SER A 79 -6.63 -0.15 -2.57
N PRO A 80 -6.42 1.01 -1.92
CA PRO A 80 -5.74 2.16 -2.53
C PRO A 80 -4.24 1.98 -2.75
N ILE A 81 -3.67 0.94 -2.14
CA ILE A 81 -2.33 0.45 -2.43
C ILE A 81 -2.50 -0.75 -3.34
N ILE A 82 -2.08 -0.60 -4.59
CA ILE A 82 -2.24 -1.58 -5.67
C ILE A 82 -0.87 -2.19 -5.92
N SER A 83 -0.80 -3.52 -5.95
CA SER A 83 0.44 -4.24 -6.27
C SER A 83 0.24 -5.02 -7.55
N LEU A 84 0.89 -4.59 -8.63
CA LEU A 84 0.86 -5.24 -9.93
C LEU A 84 2.07 -6.16 -10.05
N ILE A 85 1.86 -7.44 -10.35
CA ILE A 85 2.94 -8.40 -10.55
C ILE A 85 3.44 -8.28 -11.99
N VAL A 86 4.73 -8.02 -12.15
CA VAL A 86 5.40 -7.85 -13.45
C VAL A 86 6.28 -9.06 -13.78
N GLY A 87 6.74 -9.79 -12.75
CA GLY A 87 7.54 -11.00 -12.92
C GLY A 87 9.03 -10.75 -12.74
N SER A 88 9.76 -10.48 -13.83
CA SER A 88 11.23 -10.39 -13.79
C SER A 88 11.72 -9.07 -13.17
N GLU A 89 12.93 -9.08 -12.60
CA GLU A 89 13.53 -7.87 -12.01
C GLU A 89 13.81 -6.80 -13.07
N ALA A 90 14.32 -7.22 -14.23
CA ALA A 90 14.67 -6.32 -15.32
C ALA A 90 13.43 -5.57 -15.85
N THR A 91 12.33 -6.29 -16.06
CA THR A 91 11.06 -5.69 -16.54
C THR A 91 10.47 -4.74 -15.50
N ALA A 92 10.50 -5.09 -14.22
CA ALA A 92 10.01 -4.22 -13.16
C ALA A 92 10.84 -2.93 -13.04
N LEU A 93 12.18 -3.01 -13.16
CA LEU A 93 13.05 -1.84 -13.16
C LEU A 93 12.86 -0.98 -14.41
N GLN A 94 12.73 -1.58 -15.59
CA GLN A 94 12.48 -0.86 -16.83
C GLN A 94 11.14 -0.13 -16.78
N ALA A 95 10.07 -0.80 -16.33
CA ALA A 95 8.76 -0.18 -16.16
C ALA A 95 8.80 0.97 -15.14
N SER A 96 9.50 0.80 -14.02
CA SER A 96 9.67 1.87 -13.02
C SER A 96 10.41 3.09 -13.59
N ARG A 97 11.45 2.88 -14.41
CA ARG A 97 12.18 3.96 -15.09
C ARG A 97 11.32 4.67 -16.14
N HIS A 98 10.62 3.91 -16.97
CA HIS A 98 9.69 4.45 -17.97
C HIS A 98 8.65 5.32 -17.28
N LEU A 99 7.96 4.81 -16.26
CA LEU A 99 6.95 5.57 -15.51
C LEU A 99 7.53 6.85 -14.89
N LEU A 100 8.79 6.82 -14.43
CA LEU A 100 9.47 8.00 -13.90
C LEU A 100 9.71 9.08 -14.97
N GLU A 101 10.03 8.69 -16.21
CA GLU A 101 10.17 9.62 -17.34
C GLU A 101 8.83 10.31 -17.68
N PHE A 102 7.72 9.61 -17.49
CA PHE A 102 6.36 10.17 -17.60
C PHE A 102 5.92 10.97 -16.36
N GLY A 103 6.79 11.15 -15.36
CA GLY A 103 6.53 11.92 -14.14
C GLY A 103 5.88 11.12 -13.00
N PHE A 104 5.74 9.80 -13.13
CA PHE A 104 5.15 8.94 -12.12
C PHE A 104 6.20 8.15 -11.33
N HIS A 105 6.32 8.46 -10.04
CA HIS A 105 7.24 7.73 -9.17
C HIS A 105 6.60 6.45 -8.61
N ILE A 106 6.84 5.32 -9.26
CA ILE A 106 6.33 4.00 -8.86
C ILE A 106 7.47 3.06 -8.46
N THR A 107 7.41 2.55 -7.24
CA THR A 107 8.45 1.68 -6.68
C THR A 107 8.32 0.25 -7.19
N ALA A 108 9.40 -0.27 -7.78
CA ALA A 108 9.58 -1.70 -8.04
C ALA A 108 10.08 -2.42 -6.78
N ILE A 109 9.29 -3.39 -6.29
CA ILE A 109 9.65 -4.29 -5.20
C ILE A 109 10.33 -5.52 -5.81
N ARG A 110 11.58 -5.73 -5.42
CA ARG A 110 12.49 -6.77 -5.93
C ARG A 110 13.04 -7.66 -4.79
N PRO A 111 13.67 -8.81 -5.09
CA PRO A 111 14.37 -9.60 -4.08
C PRO A 111 15.40 -8.76 -3.31
N PRO A 112 15.62 -9.00 -1.99
CA PRO A 112 15.19 -10.15 -1.19
C PRO A 112 13.77 -10.03 -0.59
N THR A 113 13.06 -8.94 -0.82
CA THR A 113 11.73 -8.68 -0.21
C THR A 113 10.62 -9.54 -0.82
N VAL A 114 10.81 -10.07 -2.03
CA VAL A 114 9.89 -10.95 -2.75
C VAL A 114 10.66 -12.11 -3.38
N ALA A 115 9.96 -13.23 -3.65
CA ALA A 115 10.57 -14.39 -4.29
C ALA A 115 11.09 -14.05 -5.71
N PRO A 116 12.12 -14.75 -6.20
CA PRO A 116 12.60 -14.58 -7.57
C PRO A 116 11.45 -14.72 -8.59
N ASN A 117 11.49 -13.94 -9.67
CA ASN A 117 10.45 -13.92 -10.73
C ASN A 117 9.04 -13.52 -10.27
N SER A 118 8.90 -12.90 -9.08
CA SER A 118 7.62 -12.37 -8.59
C SER A 118 7.67 -10.87 -8.27
N CYS A 119 8.51 -10.13 -9.00
CA CYS A 119 8.69 -8.69 -8.81
C CYS A 119 7.38 -7.94 -9.04
N ARG A 120 7.17 -6.86 -8.27
CA ARG A 120 5.91 -6.13 -8.23
C ARG A 120 6.12 -4.63 -8.33
N LEU A 121 5.22 -3.93 -9.01
CA LEU A 121 5.10 -2.49 -8.95
C LEU A 121 4.06 -2.12 -7.90
N ARG A 122 4.44 -1.28 -6.95
CA ARG A 122 3.54 -0.77 -5.91
C ARG A 122 3.07 0.63 -6.29
N ILE A 123 1.79 0.73 -6.64
CA ILE A 123 1.11 1.99 -6.93
C ILE A 123 0.32 2.39 -5.68
N ALA A 124 0.51 3.61 -5.21
CA ALA A 124 -0.24 4.15 -4.08
C ALA A 124 -1.04 5.38 -4.53
N LEU A 125 -2.37 5.25 -4.54
CA LEU A 125 -3.25 6.36 -4.89
C LEU A 125 -3.45 7.29 -3.69
N SER A 126 -3.50 8.60 -3.96
CA SER A 126 -3.70 9.65 -2.98
C SER A 126 -4.95 10.46 -3.31
N ALA A 127 -5.52 11.12 -2.29
CA ALA A 127 -6.64 12.04 -2.46
C ALA A 127 -6.30 13.26 -3.33
N ALA A 128 -5.00 13.58 -3.46
CA ALA A 128 -4.53 14.70 -4.26
C ALA A 128 -4.52 14.42 -5.77
N HIS A 129 -4.62 13.15 -6.19
CA HIS A 129 -4.59 12.80 -7.61
C HIS A 129 -5.93 13.16 -8.28
N THR A 130 -5.81 13.78 -9.45
CA THR A 130 -6.94 14.10 -10.32
C THR A 130 -7.36 12.88 -11.14
N LEU A 131 -8.51 12.95 -11.80
CA LEU A 131 -8.93 11.89 -12.72
C LEU A 131 -7.97 11.77 -13.90
N ASP A 132 -7.45 12.89 -14.38
CA ASP A 132 -6.55 12.94 -15.53
C ASP A 132 -5.19 12.31 -15.19
N ASP A 133 -4.70 12.47 -13.95
CA ASP A 133 -3.52 11.75 -13.47
C ASP A 133 -3.72 10.23 -13.53
N VAL A 134 -4.90 9.73 -13.15
CA VAL A 134 -5.22 8.29 -13.20
C VAL A 134 -5.29 7.80 -14.64
N LYS A 135 -5.88 8.59 -15.56
CA LYS A 135 -5.90 8.27 -17.00
C LYS A 135 -4.49 8.26 -17.60
N ASN A 136 -3.68 9.26 -17.31
CA ASN A 136 -2.31 9.34 -17.80
C ASN A 136 -1.46 8.20 -17.25
N LEU A 137 -1.63 7.86 -15.97
CA LEU A 137 -0.95 6.72 -15.36
C LEU A 137 -1.35 5.39 -16.02
N THR A 138 -2.64 5.17 -16.24
CA THR A 138 -3.13 3.92 -16.87
C THR A 138 -2.66 3.81 -18.32
N ALA A 139 -2.63 4.92 -19.07
CA ALA A 139 -2.05 4.97 -20.40
C ALA A 139 -0.55 4.63 -20.40
N ALA A 140 0.24 5.22 -19.49
CA ALA A 140 1.66 4.91 -19.37
C ALA A 140 1.91 3.45 -18.96
N LEU A 141 1.10 2.91 -18.04
CA LEU A 141 1.17 1.49 -17.64
C LEU A 141 0.87 0.55 -18.81
N SER A 142 -0.08 0.89 -19.67
CA SER A 142 -0.46 0.07 -20.83
C SER A 142 0.69 -0.12 -21.83
N GLN A 143 1.62 0.84 -21.89
CA GLN A 143 2.81 0.77 -22.76
C GLN A 143 3.88 -0.17 -22.20
N CYS A 144 3.95 -0.32 -20.87
CA CYS A 144 4.94 -1.16 -20.22
C CYS A 144 4.44 -2.58 -19.94
N ILE A 145 3.14 -2.75 -19.72
CA ILE A 145 2.57 -4.00 -19.21
C ILE A 145 1.23 -4.28 -19.90
N ASN A 146 1.05 -5.52 -20.32
CA ASN A 146 -0.23 -5.97 -20.85
C ASN A 146 -1.19 -6.35 -19.70
N PHE A 147 -2.28 -5.62 -19.55
CA PHE A 147 -3.22 -5.83 -18.43
C PHE A 147 -3.92 -7.20 -18.46
N SER A 148 -4.01 -7.85 -19.63
CA SER A 148 -4.61 -9.18 -19.79
C SER A 148 -3.87 -10.29 -19.04
N GLU A 149 -2.54 -10.17 -18.90
CA GLU A 149 -1.71 -11.15 -18.19
C GLU A 149 -1.71 -10.94 -16.68
N ILE A 150 -1.90 -9.70 -16.22
CA ILE A 150 -1.87 -9.35 -14.79
C ILE A 150 -3.09 -9.91 -14.04
N GLY A 151 -4.25 -9.98 -14.72
CA GLY A 151 -5.49 -10.49 -14.14
C GLY A 151 -5.38 -11.89 -13.53
N PHE A 152 -4.51 -12.74 -14.08
CA PHE A 152 -4.27 -14.11 -13.60
C PHE A 152 -3.54 -14.17 -12.25
N TYR A 153 -2.76 -13.15 -11.89
CA TYR A 153 -2.04 -13.14 -10.62
C TYR A 153 -2.85 -12.53 -9.46
N CYS A 154 -3.85 -11.69 -9.76
CA CYS A 154 -4.79 -11.22 -8.75
C CYS A 154 -5.73 -12.36 -8.32
N THR A 155 -6.14 -13.22 -9.26
CA THR A 155 -6.93 -14.42 -8.97
C THR A 155 -6.09 -15.54 -8.34
N SER A 156 -4.79 -15.67 -8.66
CA SER A 156 -3.96 -16.72 -8.05
C SER A 156 -3.67 -16.51 -6.55
N TRP A 157 -3.64 -15.26 -6.07
CA TRP A 157 -3.63 -14.98 -4.62
C TRP A 157 -4.94 -15.39 -3.92
N ASN A 158 -6.06 -15.46 -4.66
CA ASN A 158 -7.29 -16.07 -4.16
C ASN A 158 -7.31 -17.60 -4.34
N ALA A 159 -6.60 -18.15 -5.34
CA ALA A 159 -6.51 -19.59 -5.59
C ALA A 159 -5.62 -20.34 -4.59
N ALA A 160 -4.61 -19.69 -4.00
CA ALA A 160 -3.79 -20.25 -2.93
C ALA A 160 -4.47 -20.23 -1.54
N ARG A 161 -5.81 -20.13 -1.48
CA ARG A 161 -6.59 -20.02 -0.24
C ARG A 161 -7.76 -21.00 -0.11
N LEU A 162 -7.73 -22.12 -0.84
CA LEU A 162 -8.56 -23.30 -0.59
C LEU A 162 -7.66 -24.47 -0.18
#